data_AF-A0AAE9ISU0-F1
#
_entry.id   AF-A0AAE9ISU0-F1
#
_cell.length_a   1.000
_cell.length_b   1.000
_cell.length_c   1.000
_cell.angle_alpha   90.00
_cell.angle_beta   90.00
_cell.angle_gamma   90.00
#
_symmetry.space_group_name_H-M   'P 1'
#
loop_
_entity.id
_entity.type
_entity.pdbx_description
1 polymer ?
#
loop_
_entity_poly.entity_id
_entity_poly.type
_entity_poly.pdbx_seq_one_letter_code
_entity_poly.pdbx_strand_id
1 'polypeptide(L)'
;MVFLLLLIFISTVLSSQELYAPPILVGGSYVLSTNYEGAKNSSTGIKRLLNSETEDTWQVFHFCTKDGQNKDKCGAWVDKNGKKIAGANNNVKEVEDGTEISKMQLSDSGRYSRHPSDPVKEALEWVVVSVQEGPKPPPHTY
;
A
#
# COMPACT_ATOMS: atom_id res chain seq x y z
N MET A 1 -27.19 -4.33 36.12
CA MET A 1 -27.36 -5.00 34.81
C MET A 1 -27.24 -4.07 33.62
N VAL A 2 -27.79 -2.85 33.65
CA VAL A 2 -27.67 -1.87 32.53
C VAL A 2 -26.22 -1.45 32.22
N PHE A 3 -25.38 -1.30 33.26
CA PHE A 3 -23.95 -0.96 33.10
C PHE A 3 -23.11 -2.05 32.40
N LEU A 4 -23.49 -3.33 32.57
CA LEU A 4 -22.80 -4.46 31.92
C LEU A 4 -23.14 -4.53 30.43
N LEU A 5 -24.39 -4.20 30.07
CA LEU A 5 -24.84 -4.13 28.67
C LEU A 5 -24.19 -2.97 27.91
N LEU A 6 -23.92 -1.85 28.58
CA LEU A 6 -23.23 -0.70 27.98
C LEU A 6 -21.77 -1.03 27.61
N LEU A 7 -21.07 -1.81 28.44
CA LEU A 7 -19.69 -2.24 28.19
C LEU A 7 -19.57 -3.24 27.03
N ILE A 8 -20.58 -4.10 26.84
CA ILE A 8 -20.65 -5.05 25.71
C ILE A 8 -20.92 -4.29 24.40
N PHE A 9 -21.75 -3.24 24.43
CA PHE A 9 -22.00 -2.39 23.25
C PHE A 9 -20.79 -1.55 22.83
N ILE A 10 -19.94 -1.11 23.78
CA ILE A 10 -18.74 -0.33 23.46
C ILE A 10 -17.63 -1.22 22.85
N SER A 11 -17.58 -2.50 23.22
CA SER A 11 -16.54 -3.42 22.73
C SER A 11 -16.81 -3.96 21.30
N THR A 12 -18.03 -3.84 20.78
CA THR A 12 -18.35 -4.26 19.40
C THR A 12 -18.01 -3.22 18.32
N VAL A 13 -17.55 -2.02 18.66
CA VAL A 13 -17.45 -0.89 17.70
C VAL A 13 -16.01 -0.54 17.27
N LEU A 14 -14.98 -1.19 17.83
CA LEU A 14 -13.58 -0.96 17.44
C LEU A 14 -12.92 -2.14 16.72
N SER A 15 -13.66 -2.87 15.88
CA SER A 15 -13.00 -3.69 14.86
C SER A 15 -12.50 -2.76 13.75
N SER A 16 -11.20 -2.45 13.73
CA SER A 16 -10.56 -1.84 12.56
C SER A 16 -10.68 -2.81 11.40
N GLN A 17 -11.63 -2.55 10.50
CA GLN A 17 -11.78 -3.37 9.30
C GLN A 17 -10.63 -3.03 8.36
N GLU A 18 -9.77 -4.02 8.05
CA GLU A 18 -8.78 -3.87 6.99
C GLU A 18 -9.51 -3.61 5.67
N LEU A 19 -9.08 -2.61 4.90
CA LEU A 19 -9.63 -2.36 3.57
C LEU A 19 -8.97 -3.33 2.59
N TYR A 20 -9.75 -4.00 1.75
CA TYR A 20 -9.23 -4.91 0.73
C TYR A 20 -9.47 -4.33 -0.66
N ALA A 21 -8.42 -4.28 -1.47
CA ALA A 21 -8.54 -3.98 -2.89
C ALA A 21 -9.16 -5.18 -3.64
N PRO A 22 -9.87 -4.94 -4.76
CA PRO A 22 -10.19 -6.01 -5.69
C PRO A 22 -8.93 -6.77 -6.14
N PRO A 23 -9.00 -8.08 -6.42
CA PRO A 23 -7.84 -8.84 -6.89
C PRO A 23 -7.24 -8.24 -8.16
N ILE A 24 -5.91 -8.07 -8.18
CA ILE A 24 -5.17 -7.56 -9.33
C ILE A 24 -4.51 -8.73 -10.05
N LEU A 25 -4.66 -8.80 -11.37
CA LEU A 25 -3.92 -9.80 -12.16
C LEU A 25 -2.46 -9.35 -12.34
N VAL A 26 -1.54 -10.31 -12.42
CA VAL A 26 -0.13 -10.04 -12.77
C VAL A 26 -0.05 -9.16 -14.03
N GLY A 27 0.77 -8.11 -13.97
CA GLY A 27 0.91 -7.10 -15.03
C GLY A 27 -0.12 -5.97 -14.96
N GLY A 28 -1.15 -6.10 -14.12
CA GLY A 28 -2.16 -5.07 -13.89
C GLY A 28 -1.66 -3.86 -13.11
N SER A 29 -2.58 -2.93 -12.86
CA SER A 29 -2.32 -1.71 -12.11
C SER A 29 -3.30 -1.55 -10.96
N TYR A 30 -2.88 -0.86 -9.90
CA TYR A 30 -3.72 -0.47 -8.78
C TYR A 30 -3.50 1.01 -8.45
N VAL A 31 -4.59 1.75 -8.21
CA VAL A 31 -4.54 3.14 -7.77
C VAL A 31 -4.83 3.17 -6.27
N LEU A 32 -3.80 3.46 -5.48
CA LEU A 32 -3.95 3.74 -4.06
C LEU A 32 -4.46 5.16 -3.90
N SER A 33 -5.61 5.32 -3.25
CA SER A 33 -6.09 6.66 -2.91
C SER A 33 -5.17 7.30 -1.89
N THR A 34 -4.54 8.40 -2.27
CA THR A 34 -3.70 9.23 -1.39
C THR A 34 -4.33 10.61 -1.12
N ASN A 35 -5.54 10.83 -1.66
CA ASN A 35 -6.27 12.10 -1.61
C ASN A 35 -7.50 11.95 -0.72
N TYR A 36 -7.46 12.48 0.50
CA TYR A 36 -8.62 12.55 1.41
C TYR A 36 -8.71 13.91 2.10
N GLU A 37 -9.85 14.20 2.75
CA GLU A 37 -10.06 15.46 3.47
C GLU A 37 -9.01 15.68 4.57
N GLY A 38 -8.17 16.70 4.40
CA GLY A 38 -7.02 17.01 5.25
C GLY A 38 -5.66 16.56 4.71
N ALA A 39 -5.64 15.77 3.63
CA ALA A 39 -4.40 15.27 3.01
C ALA A 39 -3.90 16.11 1.81
N LYS A 40 -4.70 17.05 1.27
CA LYS A 40 -4.33 17.89 0.11
C LYS A 40 -2.90 18.43 0.31
N ASN A 41 -1.96 17.92 -0.49
CA ASN A 41 -0.55 18.30 -0.58
C ASN A 41 0.39 17.79 0.54
N SER A 42 0.02 16.76 1.31
CA SER A 42 0.85 16.25 2.42
C SER A 42 1.62 14.96 2.14
N SER A 43 1.22 14.18 1.13
CA SER A 43 1.89 12.92 0.81
C SER A 43 3.16 13.18 -0.01
N THR A 44 4.29 12.74 0.51
CA THR A 44 5.61 12.76 -0.16
C THR A 44 5.94 11.42 -0.81
N GLY A 45 5.04 10.44 -0.73
CA GLY A 45 5.23 9.09 -1.23
C GLY A 45 4.13 8.12 -0.83
N ILE A 46 4.44 6.83 -0.94
CA ILE A 46 3.63 5.72 -0.40
C ILE A 46 4.54 4.76 0.36
N LYS A 47 3.98 3.93 1.23
CA LYS A 47 4.70 2.86 1.90
C LYS A 47 3.98 1.53 1.76
N ARG A 48 4.73 0.44 1.85
CA ARG A 48 4.21 -0.91 1.75
C ARG A 48 4.85 -1.87 2.73
N LEU A 49 4.08 -2.86 3.15
CA LEU A 49 4.51 -4.03 3.89
C LEU A 49 4.15 -5.24 3.04
N LEU A 50 5.15 -5.86 2.41
CA LEU A 50 4.93 -6.97 1.49
C LEU A 50 4.67 -8.28 2.25
N ASN A 51 3.87 -9.16 1.65
CA ASN A 51 3.69 -10.54 2.12
C ASN A 51 4.96 -11.35 1.79
N SER A 52 6.05 -11.13 2.53
CA SER A 52 7.35 -11.77 2.36
C SER A 52 7.75 -12.50 3.64
N GLU A 53 8.40 -13.65 3.51
CA GLU A 53 8.90 -14.45 4.64
C GLU A 53 10.08 -13.79 5.40
N THR A 54 10.68 -12.74 4.84
CA THR A 54 12.04 -12.34 5.24
C THR A 54 12.18 -11.07 6.07
N GLU A 55 11.15 -10.24 6.25
CA GLU A 55 11.12 -9.19 7.28
C GLU A 55 9.82 -8.37 7.17
N ASP A 56 9.05 -8.27 8.27
CA ASP A 56 7.89 -7.38 8.41
C ASP A 56 8.32 -5.90 8.52
N THR A 57 9.05 -5.39 7.53
CA THR A 57 9.53 -4.01 7.54
C THR A 57 8.88 -3.18 6.44
N TRP A 58 8.39 -2.02 6.85
CA TRP A 58 7.84 -1.02 5.94
C TRP A 58 8.91 -0.57 4.94
N GLN A 59 8.56 -0.63 3.66
CA GLN A 59 9.31 -0.08 2.55
C GLN A 59 8.64 1.22 2.11
N VAL A 60 9.41 2.22 1.72
CA VAL A 60 8.88 3.54 1.34
C VAL A 60 9.26 3.86 -0.10
N PHE A 61 8.33 4.39 -0.88
CA PHE A 61 8.57 4.98 -2.18
C PHE A 61 8.40 6.49 -2.07
N HIS A 62 9.47 7.25 -2.26
CA HIS A 62 9.42 8.72 -2.26
C HIS A 62 9.15 9.26 -3.67
N PHE A 63 8.23 10.21 -3.79
CA PHE A 63 8.04 10.95 -5.04
C PHE A 63 9.18 11.92 -5.27
N CYS A 64 9.56 12.10 -6.54
CA CYS A 64 10.62 13.03 -6.90
C CYS A 64 10.06 14.46 -6.92
N THR A 65 10.50 15.29 -5.98
CA THR A 65 10.07 16.68 -5.87
C THR A 65 11.01 17.64 -6.59
N LYS A 66 10.48 18.78 -7.04
CA LYS A 66 11.27 19.80 -7.78
C LYS A 66 12.30 20.52 -6.89
N ASP A 67 12.02 20.66 -5.60
CA ASP A 67 12.90 21.25 -4.60
C ASP A 67 14.07 20.34 -4.21
N GLY A 68 14.02 19.07 -4.60
CA GLY A 68 15.15 18.13 -4.54
C GLY A 68 15.34 17.43 -3.21
N GLN A 69 14.36 17.47 -2.32
CA GLN A 69 14.35 16.62 -1.13
C GLN A 69 14.35 15.15 -1.55
N ASN A 70 15.12 14.32 -0.84
CA ASN A 70 15.25 12.87 -1.11
C ASN A 70 15.63 12.50 -2.56
N LYS A 71 16.34 13.38 -3.29
CA LYS A 71 16.79 13.14 -4.68
C LYS A 71 17.54 11.81 -4.87
N ASP A 72 18.27 11.37 -3.87
CA ASP A 72 19.02 10.11 -3.86
C ASP A 72 18.10 8.89 -3.71
N LYS A 73 16.91 9.05 -3.11
CA LYS A 73 15.96 7.98 -2.73
C LYS A 73 14.66 7.99 -3.55
N CYS A 74 14.33 9.08 -4.22
CA CYS A 74 13.07 9.21 -4.94
C CYS A 74 13.02 8.30 -6.18
N GLY A 75 11.79 7.96 -6.60
CA GLY A 75 11.56 7.12 -7.77
C GLY A 75 11.93 5.63 -7.56
N ALA A 76 12.20 5.23 -6.32
CA ALA A 76 12.52 3.85 -5.96
C ALA A 76 11.97 3.49 -4.58
N TRP A 77 11.70 2.20 -4.36
CA TRP A 77 11.46 1.66 -3.04
C TRP A 77 12.75 1.61 -2.22
N VAL A 78 12.69 2.11 -0.99
CA VAL A 78 13.78 2.05 -0.01
C VAL A 78 13.36 1.27 1.24
N ASP A 79 14.34 0.63 1.89
CA ASP A 79 14.16 -0.06 3.17
C ASP A 79 14.12 0.92 4.35
N LYS A 80 13.99 0.39 5.57
CA LYS A 80 14.02 1.14 6.84
C LYS A 80 15.29 2.00 7.03
N ASN A 81 16.39 1.65 6.37
CA ASN A 81 17.66 2.37 6.42
C ASN A 81 17.78 3.39 5.28
N GLY A 82 16.77 3.52 4.42
CA GLY A 82 16.78 4.39 3.25
C GLY A 82 17.61 3.83 2.08
N LYS A 83 17.98 2.55 2.09
CA LYS A 83 18.70 1.90 0.99
C LYS A 83 17.72 1.43 -0.07
N LYS A 84 18.01 1.69 -1.35
CA LYS A 84 17.20 1.22 -2.49
C LYS A 84 17.13 -0.30 -2.52
N ILE A 85 15.92 -0.80 -2.75
CA ILE A 85 15.63 -2.23 -2.83
C ILE A 85 15.81 -2.67 -4.28
N ALA A 86 16.79 -3.55 -4.50
CA ALA A 86 17.07 -4.09 -5.82
C ALA A 86 15.92 -5.02 -6.28
N GLY A 87 15.57 -4.93 -7.57
CA GLY A 87 14.51 -5.76 -8.16
C GLY A 87 13.07 -5.37 -7.77
N ALA A 88 12.89 -4.33 -6.95
CA ALA A 88 11.56 -3.82 -6.63
C ALA A 88 10.85 -3.24 -7.86
N ASN A 89 9.54 -3.45 -7.95
CA ASN A 89 8.70 -2.81 -8.96
C ASN A 89 8.57 -1.30 -8.69
N ASN A 90 9.36 -0.50 -9.41
CA ASN A 90 9.38 0.96 -9.28
C ASN A 90 8.42 1.67 -10.26
N ASN A 91 7.49 0.95 -10.90
CA ASN A 91 6.50 1.56 -11.81
C ASN A 91 5.38 2.25 -11.01
N VAL A 92 5.74 3.30 -10.27
CA VAL A 92 4.86 4.09 -9.41
C VAL A 92 4.79 5.53 -9.93
N LYS A 93 3.58 6.07 -10.05
CA LYS A 93 3.35 7.45 -10.52
C LYS A 93 2.18 8.11 -9.80
N GLU A 94 2.26 9.42 -9.64
CA GLU A 94 1.12 10.22 -9.18
C GLU A 94 0.08 10.35 -10.31
N VAL A 95 -1.20 10.19 -9.96
CA VAL A 95 -2.37 10.34 -10.85
C VAL A 95 -3.43 11.20 -10.15
N GLU A 96 -4.46 11.63 -10.87
CA GLU A 96 -5.51 12.53 -10.34
C GLU A 96 -6.16 11.98 -9.05
N ASP A 97 -6.45 10.68 -9.02
CA ASP A 97 -7.15 10.02 -7.90
C ASP A 97 -6.20 9.46 -6.81
N GLY A 98 -4.88 9.65 -6.95
CA GLY A 98 -3.91 9.21 -5.95
C GLY A 98 -2.59 8.75 -6.56
N THR A 99 -2.17 7.52 -6.22
CA THR A 99 -0.89 6.95 -6.67
C THR A 99 -1.12 5.62 -7.39
N GLU A 100 -0.74 5.54 -8.66
CA GLU A 100 -0.82 4.31 -9.44
C GLU A 100 0.47 3.50 -9.28
N ILE A 101 0.31 2.20 -9.00
CA ILE A 101 1.35 1.18 -9.10
C ILE A 101 0.99 0.30 -10.29
N SER A 102 1.81 0.29 -11.33
CA SER A 102 1.55 -0.47 -12.56
C SER A 102 2.46 -1.69 -12.70
N LYS A 103 2.12 -2.60 -13.61
CA LYS A 103 2.87 -3.84 -13.90
C LYS A 103 3.09 -4.70 -12.66
N MET A 104 2.10 -4.74 -11.76
CA MET A 104 2.20 -5.41 -10.47
C MET A 104 2.54 -6.91 -10.63
N GLN A 105 3.42 -7.41 -9.77
CA GLN A 105 3.84 -8.80 -9.70
C GLN A 105 3.31 -9.49 -8.45
N LEU A 106 3.35 -10.82 -8.39
CA LEU A 106 2.90 -11.59 -7.21
C LEU A 106 3.59 -11.09 -5.92
N SER A 107 4.88 -10.77 -6.01
CA SER A 107 5.70 -10.23 -4.92
C SER A 107 5.30 -8.83 -4.46
N ASP A 108 4.45 -8.12 -5.22
CA ASP A 108 3.92 -6.81 -4.83
C ASP A 108 2.67 -6.95 -3.94
N SER A 109 2.20 -8.17 -3.64
CA SER A 109 1.11 -8.37 -2.69
C SER A 109 1.51 -7.94 -1.28
N GLY A 110 0.63 -7.24 -0.58
CA GLY A 110 0.92 -6.71 0.74
C GLY A 110 -0.04 -5.61 1.17
N ARG A 111 0.33 -4.91 2.24
CA ARG A 111 -0.41 -3.75 2.75
C ARG A 111 0.22 -2.47 2.23
N TYR A 112 -0.59 -1.55 1.75
CA TYR A 112 -0.16 -0.28 1.18
C TYR A 112 -0.83 0.88 1.90
N SER A 113 -0.09 1.96 2.12
CA SER A 113 -0.64 3.20 2.66
C SER A 113 0.13 4.40 2.14
N ARG A 114 -0.38 5.60 2.43
CA ARG A 114 0.31 6.85 2.12
C ARG A 114 1.57 7.09 2.96
N HIS A 115 2.49 7.85 2.38
CA HIS A 115 3.79 8.34 2.84
C HIS A 115 3.89 9.87 3.07
N PRO A 116 3.92 10.50 4.27
CA PRO A 116 3.72 9.95 5.61
C PRO A 116 2.25 9.67 5.92
N SER A 117 2.02 8.74 6.85
CA SER A 117 0.71 8.45 7.44
C SER A 117 0.48 9.31 8.68
N ASP A 118 -0.79 9.55 9.01
CA ASP A 118 -1.15 10.09 10.33
C ASP A 118 -1.01 8.95 11.33
N PRO A 119 -0.15 9.06 12.37
CA PRO A 119 0.11 7.97 13.30
C PRO A 119 -1.14 7.52 14.07
N VAL A 120 -2.17 8.36 14.19
CA VAL A 120 -3.44 8.03 14.85
C VAL A 120 -4.37 7.24 13.92
N LYS A 121 -4.23 7.40 12.60
CA LYS A 121 -5.11 6.81 11.58
C LYS A 121 -4.44 5.74 10.72
N GLU A 122 -3.14 5.51 10.90
CA GLU A 122 -2.33 4.63 10.05
C GLU A 122 -2.93 3.22 9.89
N ALA A 123 -3.41 2.63 10.99
CA ALA A 123 -4.03 1.29 10.98
C ALA A 123 -5.41 1.26 10.29
N LEU A 124 -6.03 2.41 10.06
CA LEU A 124 -7.31 2.57 9.36
C LEU A 124 -7.11 2.96 7.89
N GLU A 125 -5.90 3.33 7.50
CA GLU A 125 -5.59 3.90 6.17
C GLU A 125 -4.91 2.91 5.22
N TRP A 126 -4.46 1.76 5.72
CA TRP A 126 -3.82 0.76 4.87
C TRP A 126 -4.83 -0.08 4.08
N VAL A 127 -4.44 -0.42 2.86
CA VAL A 127 -5.20 -1.30 1.97
C VAL A 127 -4.41 -2.57 1.71
N VAL A 128 -5.07 -3.70 1.90
CA VAL A 128 -4.55 -5.02 1.54
C VAL A 128 -4.72 -5.21 0.04
N VAL A 129 -3.60 -5.41 -0.64
CA VAL A 129 -3.51 -5.62 -2.08
C VAL A 129 -3.04 -7.05 -2.34
N SER A 130 -3.80 -7.78 -3.16
CA SER A 130 -3.48 -9.15 -3.58
C SER A 130 -3.31 -9.21 -5.09
N VAL A 131 -2.13 -9.64 -5.52
CA VAL A 131 -1.81 -9.89 -6.93
C VAL A 131 -1.86 -11.39 -7.20
N GLN A 132 -2.57 -11.79 -8.25
CA GLN A 132 -2.79 -13.20 -8.58
C GLN A 132 -2.50 -13.49 -10.06
N GLU A 133 -2.13 -14.74 -10.36
CA GLU A 133 -2.03 -15.19 -11.75
C GLU A 133 -3.42 -15.16 -12.41
N GLY A 134 -3.44 -14.83 -13.70
CA GLY A 134 -4.65 -15.02 -14.51
C GLY A 134 -4.97 -16.51 -14.69
N PRO A 135 -6.17 -16.83 -15.20
CA PRO A 135 -6.51 -18.21 -15.56
C PRO A 135 -5.47 -18.78 -16.52
N LYS A 136 -4.91 -19.95 -16.16
CA LYS A 136 -3.95 -20.64 -17.02
C LYS A 136 -4.67 -21.12 -18.27
N PRO A 137 -4.08 -20.94 -19.47
CA PRO A 137 -4.66 -21.52 -20.67
C PRO A 137 -4.82 -23.03 -20.48
N PRO A 138 -5.87 -23.63 -21.07
CA PRO A 138 -6.05 -25.07 -21.00
C PRO A 138 -4.79 -25.77 -21.54
N PRO A 139 -4.39 -26.92 -20.98
CA PRO A 139 -3.26 -27.69 -21.49
C PRO A 139 -3.46 -27.97 -22.98
N HIS A 140 -2.41 -27.84 -23.78
CA HIS A 140 -2.45 -28.27 -25.18
C HIS A 140 -2.72 -29.78 -25.21
N THR A 141 -3.91 -30.17 -25.65
CA THR A 141 -4.20 -31.55 -26.05
C THR A 141 -3.60 -31.77 -27.44
N TYR A 142 -2.54 -32.57 -27.52
CA TYR A 142 -1.95 -33.07 -28.77
C TYR A 142 -2.78 -34.21 -29.35
#